data_AF-A0A8T0NP39-F1
#
_entry.id   AF-A0A8T0NP39-F1
#
_cell.length_a   1.000
_cell.length_b   1.000
_cell.length_c   1.000
_cell.angle_alpha   90.00
_cell.angle_beta   90.00
_cell.angle_gamma   90.00
#
_symmetry.space_group_name_H-M   'P 1'
#
loop_
_entity.id
_entity.type
_entity.pdbx_description
1 polymer ?
#
loop_
_entity_poly.entity_id
_entity_poly.type
_entity_poly.pdbx_seq_one_letter_code
_entity_poly.pdbx_strand_id
1 'polypeptide(L)'
;MEEAPAKRNPAASLTDDLLVEILRRLPIRSVCRFKCVSRSWRNLISDPAHRKKLPQTLAGFFYESLSGERFPVKAHHFTNVTGKGVPFIFPSFSFLPVPSDDVDLLDSCNGLLLCRCHEPDPHNGDESDESGPSDGDGFRPFHYVVCNPATKKWVMLPDGSWASGEARTTRLAFDPAVSSQFHVVQYVVDEAWCVTGVGIYSSKTAAWSFKESEWGDDVMLHHQVRSVFLDGFLHMLTVLDGITLVDMDGKTWRTIPVPTDNGPHELNTANDKFFLAASIKLRVACVFLMLMMLIPSSCRSGSLKTMVLMNGH
;
A
#
# COMPACT_ATOMS: atom_id res chain seq x y z
N MET A 1 -51.05 -41.78 25.96
CA MET A 1 -50.00 -40.79 26.24
C MET A 1 -49.42 -40.44 24.89
N GLU A 2 -49.92 -39.37 24.29
CA GLU A 2 -49.58 -38.94 22.93
C GLU A 2 -48.26 -38.16 23.01
N GLU A 3 -47.25 -38.58 22.25
CA GLU A 3 -45.92 -37.99 22.27
C GLU A 3 -45.94 -36.66 21.51
N ALA A 4 -45.59 -35.56 22.18
CA ALA A 4 -45.61 -34.23 21.58
C ALA A 4 -44.56 -34.10 20.45
N PRO A 5 -44.89 -33.47 19.31
CA PRO A 5 -43.95 -33.35 18.21
C PRO A 5 -42.78 -32.44 18.62
N ALA A 6 -41.57 -32.98 18.52
CA ALA A 6 -40.34 -32.23 18.74
C ALA A 6 -40.38 -30.95 17.88
N LYS A 7 -40.35 -29.77 18.54
CA LYS A 7 -40.18 -28.47 17.88
C LYS A 7 -38.89 -28.51 17.06
N ARG A 8 -38.99 -28.83 15.77
CA ARG A 8 -37.89 -28.66 14.82
C ARG A 8 -37.64 -27.17 14.70
N ASN A 9 -36.50 -26.73 15.24
CA ASN A 9 -36.06 -25.36 15.16
C ASN A 9 -35.78 -25.04 13.66
N PRO A 10 -36.49 -24.11 13.01
CA PRO A 10 -36.33 -23.86 11.57
C PRO A 10 -34.95 -23.31 11.21
N ALA A 11 -34.20 -22.80 12.19
CA ALA A 11 -32.79 -22.44 12.04
C ALA A 11 -31.85 -23.66 11.84
N ALA A 12 -32.32 -24.89 12.10
CA ALA A 12 -31.52 -26.11 12.04
C ALA A 12 -31.30 -26.67 10.62
N SER A 13 -31.83 -26.03 9.56
CA SER A 13 -31.69 -26.53 8.18
C SER A 13 -31.14 -25.51 7.19
N LEU A 14 -30.30 -24.56 7.63
CA LEU A 14 -29.53 -23.79 6.67
C LEU A 14 -28.41 -24.69 6.13
N THR A 15 -28.45 -24.98 4.83
CA THR A 15 -27.39 -25.76 4.18
C THR A 15 -26.09 -24.96 4.14
N ASP A 16 -24.97 -25.68 4.06
CA ASP A 16 -23.64 -25.08 3.93
C ASP A 16 -23.57 -24.10 2.74
N ASP A 17 -24.23 -24.40 1.62
CA ASP A 17 -24.32 -23.51 0.46
C ASP A 17 -25.03 -22.18 0.76
N LEU A 18 -26.15 -22.23 1.50
CA LEU A 18 -26.90 -21.05 1.91
C LEU A 18 -26.12 -20.22 2.94
N LEU A 19 -25.40 -20.88 3.86
CA LEU A 19 -24.51 -20.19 4.79
C LEU A 19 -23.39 -19.46 4.01
N VAL A 20 -22.81 -20.09 3.00
CA VAL A 20 -21.78 -19.46 2.14
C VAL A 20 -22.35 -18.31 1.31
N GLU A 21 -23.60 -18.40 0.85
CA GLU A 21 -24.34 -17.31 0.20
C GLU A 21 -24.55 -16.10 1.11
N ILE A 22 -24.80 -16.32 2.40
CA ILE A 22 -24.88 -15.24 3.37
C ILE A 22 -23.50 -14.67 3.64
N LEU A 23 -22.53 -15.54 3.96
CA LEU A 23 -21.16 -15.14 4.30
C LEU A 23 -20.48 -14.36 3.16
N ARG A 24 -20.76 -14.66 1.89
CA ARG A 24 -20.20 -13.91 0.75
C ARG A 24 -20.63 -12.45 0.70
N ARG A 25 -21.74 -12.10 1.36
CA ARG A 25 -22.30 -10.74 1.40
C ARG A 25 -21.87 -9.96 2.63
N LEU A 26 -21.06 -10.56 3.51
CA LEU A 26 -20.61 -9.95 4.75
C LEU A 26 -19.18 -9.40 4.62
N PRO A 27 -18.83 -8.34 5.39
CA PRO A 27 -17.46 -7.86 5.49
C PRO A 27 -16.49 -8.97 5.91
N ILE A 28 -15.26 -8.97 5.38
CA ILE A 28 -14.27 -10.03 5.65
C ILE A 28 -13.97 -10.17 7.15
N ARG A 29 -13.96 -9.05 7.87
CA ARG A 29 -13.73 -9.05 9.33
C ARG A 29 -14.80 -9.84 10.08
N SER A 30 -16.06 -9.74 9.65
CA SER A 30 -17.18 -10.49 10.22
C SER A 30 -17.04 -11.98 9.91
N VAL A 31 -16.73 -12.33 8.67
CA VAL A 31 -16.47 -13.72 8.25
C VAL A 31 -15.31 -14.33 9.03
N CYS A 32 -14.22 -13.59 9.22
CA CYS A 32 -13.07 -14.03 10.02
C CYS A 32 -13.45 -14.29 11.48
N ARG A 33 -14.29 -13.44 12.09
CA ARG A 33 -14.78 -13.63 13.47
C ARG A 33 -15.66 -14.86 13.62
N PHE A 34 -16.42 -15.26 12.60
CA PHE A 34 -17.23 -16.48 12.65
C PHE A 34 -16.40 -17.76 12.76
N LYS A 35 -15.13 -17.76 12.34
CA LYS A 35 -14.22 -18.89 12.59
C LYS A 35 -14.02 -19.17 14.08
N CYS A 36 -14.28 -18.20 14.95
CA CYS A 36 -14.17 -18.33 16.40
C CYS A 36 -15.47 -18.82 17.07
N VAL A 37 -16.61 -18.83 16.34
CA VAL A 37 -17.93 -19.15 16.91
C VAL A 37 -18.12 -20.64 17.13
N SER A 38 -17.71 -21.48 16.16
CA SER A 38 -17.76 -22.94 16.31
C SER A 38 -16.78 -23.64 15.37
N ARG A 39 -16.51 -24.93 15.64
CA ARG A 39 -15.72 -25.79 14.74
C ARG A 39 -16.38 -25.94 13.37
N SER A 40 -17.72 -26.02 13.31
CA SER A 40 -18.46 -26.10 12.05
C SER A 40 -18.29 -24.84 11.20
N TRP A 41 -18.42 -23.64 11.79
CA TRP A 41 -18.15 -22.38 11.09
C TRP A 41 -16.70 -22.30 10.62
N ARG A 42 -15.74 -22.69 11.47
CA ARG A 42 -14.33 -22.71 11.09
C ARG A 42 -14.06 -23.63 9.89
N ASN A 43 -14.63 -24.83 9.90
CA ASN A 43 -14.47 -25.81 8.82
C ASN A 43 -15.14 -25.31 7.53
N LEU A 44 -16.38 -24.83 7.61
CA LEU A 44 -17.13 -24.26 6.47
C LEU A 44 -16.34 -23.13 5.79
N ILE A 45 -15.81 -22.19 6.57
CA ILE A 45 -15.08 -21.02 6.06
C ILE A 45 -13.68 -21.40 5.55
N SER A 46 -13.08 -22.45 6.10
CA SER A 46 -11.73 -22.91 5.70
C SER A 46 -11.75 -23.91 4.54
N ASP A 47 -12.91 -24.47 4.20
CA ASP A 47 -13.10 -25.39 3.08
C ASP A 47 -12.62 -24.76 1.76
N PRO A 48 -11.74 -25.42 0.99
CA PRO A 48 -11.21 -24.89 -0.27
C PRO A 48 -12.29 -24.52 -1.31
N ALA A 49 -13.40 -25.24 -1.38
CA ALA A 49 -14.50 -24.98 -2.31
C ALA A 49 -15.29 -23.73 -1.91
N HIS A 50 -15.49 -23.49 -0.62
CA HIS A 50 -16.18 -22.32 -0.10
C HIS A 50 -15.28 -21.08 -0.03
N ARG A 51 -14.01 -21.24 0.33
CA ARG A 51 -13.04 -20.16 0.45
C ARG A 51 -12.86 -19.37 -0.85
N LYS A 52 -13.12 -20.00 -2.01
CA LYS A 52 -13.14 -19.33 -3.32
C LYS A 52 -14.36 -18.42 -3.53
N LYS A 53 -15.46 -18.68 -2.84
CA LYS A 53 -16.72 -17.93 -2.92
C LYS A 53 -16.83 -16.87 -1.83
N LEU A 54 -16.00 -16.97 -0.78
CA LEU A 54 -15.99 -16.06 0.35
C LEU A 54 -15.04 -14.87 0.11
N PRO A 55 -15.29 -13.73 0.77
CA PRO A 55 -14.34 -12.63 0.78
C PRO A 55 -13.02 -13.17 1.35
N GLN A 56 -11.89 -12.70 0.83
CA GLN A 56 -10.57 -13.07 1.37
C GLN A 56 -9.83 -11.82 1.81
N THR A 57 -9.09 -11.94 2.92
CA THR A 57 -8.13 -10.92 3.32
C THR A 57 -6.98 -10.93 2.32
N LEU A 58 -6.74 -9.79 1.69
CA LEU A 58 -5.76 -9.63 0.62
C LEU A 58 -4.35 -9.38 1.18
N ALA A 59 -3.93 -10.15 2.18
CA ALA A 59 -2.59 -10.01 2.74
C ALA A 59 -1.56 -10.62 1.77
N GLY A 60 -0.71 -9.80 1.16
CA GLY A 60 0.26 -10.29 0.19
C GLY A 60 1.39 -9.30 -0.13
N PHE A 61 2.11 -9.59 -1.20
CA PHE A 61 3.25 -8.82 -1.65
C PHE A 61 3.11 -8.63 -3.15
N PHE A 62 3.03 -7.38 -3.60
CA PHE A 62 3.24 -7.06 -5.00
C PHE A 62 4.70 -6.72 -5.23
N TYR A 63 5.34 -7.35 -6.22
CA TYR A 63 6.72 -7.04 -6.55
C TYR A 63 6.95 -7.15 -8.06
N GLU A 64 8.01 -6.50 -8.50
CA GLU A 64 8.43 -6.49 -9.89
C GLU A 64 9.64 -7.39 -10.09
N SER A 65 9.75 -8.03 -11.25
CA SER A 65 10.97 -8.67 -11.72
C SER A 65 11.33 -8.14 -13.11
N LEU A 66 12.62 -8.02 -13.38
CA LEU A 66 13.15 -7.68 -14.70
C LEU A 66 13.87 -8.91 -15.24
N SER A 67 13.59 -9.31 -16.48
CA SER A 67 14.32 -10.38 -17.18
C SER A 67 14.43 -10.07 -18.67
N GLY A 68 15.65 -9.95 -19.18
CA GLY A 68 15.89 -9.75 -20.61
C GLY A 68 15.56 -10.97 -21.47
N GLU A 69 15.32 -12.14 -20.85
CA GLU A 69 14.95 -13.39 -21.56
C GLU A 69 13.44 -13.55 -21.76
N ARG A 70 12.64 -12.63 -21.21
CA ARG A 70 11.18 -12.65 -21.30
C ARG A 70 10.69 -11.42 -22.07
N PHE A 71 9.63 -11.60 -22.85
CA PHE A 71 8.79 -10.49 -23.28
C PHE A 71 7.42 -10.56 -22.57
N PRO A 72 7.00 -9.50 -21.87
CA PRO A 72 7.76 -8.28 -21.63
C PRO A 72 8.87 -8.43 -20.57
N VAL A 73 9.87 -7.55 -20.65
CA VAL A 73 11.05 -7.55 -19.76
C VAL A 73 10.65 -7.34 -18.30
N LYS A 74 9.64 -6.50 -18.07
CA LYS A 74 9.07 -6.23 -16.76
C LYS A 74 7.93 -7.21 -16.48
N ALA A 75 7.85 -7.68 -15.23
CA ALA A 75 6.73 -8.51 -14.81
C ALA A 75 6.33 -8.18 -13.39
N HIS A 76 5.02 -8.08 -13.18
CA HIS A 76 4.41 -7.87 -11.87
C HIS A 76 3.96 -9.19 -11.29
N HIS A 77 4.17 -9.36 -9.98
CA HIS A 77 3.86 -10.57 -9.25
C HIS A 77 3.02 -10.26 -8.02
N PHE A 78 2.26 -11.24 -7.55
CA PHE A 78 1.56 -11.17 -6.27
C PHE A 78 1.75 -12.48 -5.49
N THR A 79 2.30 -12.38 -4.28
CA THR A 79 2.45 -13.51 -3.37
C THR A 79 1.56 -13.32 -2.14
N ASN A 80 0.68 -14.27 -1.86
CA ASN A 80 -0.14 -14.25 -0.64
C ASN A 80 0.68 -14.64 0.59
N VAL A 81 0.58 -13.88 1.69
CA VAL A 81 1.28 -14.14 2.97
C VAL A 81 0.95 -15.53 3.52
N THR A 82 -0.27 -16.02 3.30
CA THR A 82 -0.69 -17.32 3.86
C THR A 82 -0.14 -18.51 3.09
N GLY A 83 0.46 -18.31 1.91
CA GLY A 83 1.00 -19.38 1.05
C GLY A 83 -0.04 -20.42 0.59
N LYS A 84 -1.34 -20.19 0.85
CA LYS A 84 -2.41 -21.17 0.63
C LYS A 84 -3.50 -20.61 -0.29
N GLY A 85 -3.69 -21.29 -1.42
CA GLY A 85 -4.75 -21.00 -2.40
C GLY A 85 -4.32 -20.00 -3.48
N VAL A 86 -4.97 -20.08 -4.64
CA VAL A 86 -4.77 -19.12 -5.73
C VAL A 86 -5.35 -17.78 -5.30
N PRO A 87 -4.56 -16.69 -5.29
CA PRO A 87 -5.09 -15.37 -4.96
C PRO A 87 -6.12 -14.92 -6.00
N PHE A 88 -7.19 -14.25 -5.55
CA PHE A 88 -8.19 -13.63 -6.44
C PHE A 88 -7.67 -12.40 -7.18
N ILE A 89 -6.48 -11.94 -6.81
CA ILE A 89 -5.79 -10.82 -7.43
C ILE A 89 -4.83 -11.36 -8.48
N PHE A 90 -4.98 -10.84 -9.70
CA PHE A 90 -4.02 -11.00 -10.77
C PHE A 90 -3.17 -9.73 -10.87
N PRO A 91 -1.83 -9.83 -10.79
CA PRO A 91 -0.95 -8.67 -10.84
C PRO A 91 -0.76 -8.12 -12.26
N SER A 92 -1.65 -8.42 -13.21
CA SER A 92 -1.49 -8.04 -14.62
C SER A 92 -1.77 -6.57 -14.91
N PHE A 93 -2.39 -5.83 -13.97
CA PHE A 93 -2.82 -4.44 -14.15
C PHE A 93 -3.63 -4.16 -15.42
N SER A 94 -4.20 -5.19 -16.07
CA SER A 94 -4.84 -5.10 -17.39
C SER A 94 -6.16 -4.30 -17.40
N PHE A 95 -6.56 -3.77 -16.24
CA PHE A 95 -7.71 -2.89 -16.08
C PHE A 95 -7.31 -1.41 -16.13
N LEU A 96 -6.01 -1.09 -16.12
CA LEU A 96 -5.47 0.25 -16.28
C LEU A 96 -5.41 0.64 -17.77
N PRO A 97 -5.39 1.95 -18.11
CA PRO A 97 -5.42 2.43 -19.50
C PRO A 97 -4.05 2.33 -20.21
N VAL A 98 -3.08 1.62 -19.65
CA VAL A 98 -1.73 1.43 -20.21
C VAL A 98 -1.33 -0.05 -20.14
N PRO A 99 -0.41 -0.52 -21.00
CA PRO A 99 0.16 -1.86 -20.89
C PRO A 99 0.78 -2.11 -19.50
N SER A 100 0.78 -3.36 -19.05
CA SER A 100 1.30 -3.71 -17.71
C SER A 100 2.76 -3.32 -17.51
N ASP A 101 3.55 -3.24 -18.58
CA ASP A 101 4.98 -2.93 -18.53
C ASP A 101 5.25 -1.44 -18.39
N ASP A 102 4.25 -0.62 -18.69
CA ASP A 102 4.27 0.83 -18.51
C ASP A 102 3.71 1.24 -17.14
N VAL A 103 3.45 0.26 -16.26
CA VAL A 103 3.03 0.49 -14.88
C VAL A 103 4.22 0.27 -13.95
N ASP A 104 4.57 1.29 -13.18
CA ASP A 104 5.48 1.17 -12.04
C ASP A 104 4.68 1.28 -10.74
N LEU A 105 4.88 0.33 -9.83
CA LEU A 105 4.22 0.34 -8.53
C LEU A 105 5.02 1.15 -7.50
N LEU A 106 4.44 2.23 -6.97
CA LEU A 106 5.14 3.17 -6.09
C LEU A 106 4.87 2.94 -4.61
N ASP A 107 3.60 2.74 -4.24
CA ASP A 107 3.21 2.59 -2.84
C ASP A 107 1.91 1.81 -2.71
N SER A 108 1.57 1.45 -1.47
CA SER A 108 0.28 0.84 -1.17
C SER A 108 -0.20 1.16 0.23
N CYS A 109 -1.51 1.26 0.40
CA CYS A 109 -2.12 1.57 1.68
C CYS A 109 -3.52 0.95 1.77
N ASN A 110 -3.74 0.07 2.75
CA ASN A 110 -5.04 -0.53 3.09
C ASN A 110 -5.88 -1.02 1.89
N GLY A 111 -5.23 -1.72 0.94
CA GLY A 111 -5.92 -2.32 -0.22
C GLY A 111 -5.94 -1.46 -1.48
N LEU A 112 -5.44 -0.23 -1.42
CA LEU A 112 -5.18 0.60 -2.60
C LEU A 112 -3.69 0.54 -2.98
N LEU A 113 -3.43 0.64 -4.28
CA LEU A 113 -2.11 0.74 -4.87
C LEU A 113 -1.96 2.12 -5.52
N LEU A 114 -0.79 2.73 -5.35
CA LEU A 114 -0.37 3.92 -6.08
C LEU A 114 0.62 3.50 -7.16
N CYS A 115 0.30 3.83 -8.41
CA CYS A 115 1.07 3.48 -9.59
C CYS A 115 1.47 4.74 -10.36
N ARG A 116 2.58 4.64 -11.08
CA ARG A 116 2.94 5.53 -12.18
C ARG A 116 2.62 4.80 -13.48
N CYS A 117 1.86 5.43 -14.36
CA CYS A 117 1.50 4.89 -15.67
C CYS A 117 2.16 5.76 -16.74
N HIS A 118 3.13 5.21 -17.46
CA HIS A 118 3.87 5.91 -18.51
C HIS A 118 3.03 6.00 -19.79
N GLU A 119 3.04 7.18 -20.41
CA GLU A 119 2.41 7.39 -21.73
C GLU A 119 3.23 6.71 -22.82
N PRO A 120 2.63 6.23 -23.93
CA PRO A 120 3.38 5.70 -25.07
C PRO A 120 4.46 6.68 -25.52
N ASP A 121 5.67 6.19 -25.74
CA ASP A 121 6.75 7.05 -26.26
C ASP A 121 6.37 7.54 -27.67
N PRO A 122 6.24 8.86 -27.89
CA PRO A 122 5.90 9.41 -29.20
C PRO A 122 7.02 9.21 -30.24
N HIS A 123 8.24 8.85 -29.84
CA HIS A 123 9.40 8.69 -30.73
C HIS A 123 9.73 7.25 -31.11
N ASN A 124 9.01 6.24 -30.59
CA ASN A 124 9.21 4.82 -30.94
C ASN A 124 8.74 4.44 -32.36
N GLY A 125 8.49 5.41 -33.24
CA GLY A 125 8.10 5.21 -34.64
C GLY A 125 9.25 5.30 -35.64
N ASP A 126 10.34 6.01 -35.32
CA ASP A 126 11.43 6.27 -36.27
C ASP A 126 12.79 6.00 -35.61
N GLU A 127 13.34 4.79 -35.81
CA GLU A 127 14.69 4.39 -35.39
C GLU A 127 15.83 5.11 -36.16
N SER A 128 15.60 6.30 -36.73
CA SER A 128 16.55 6.90 -37.69
C SER A 128 17.13 8.27 -37.36
N ASP A 129 16.76 8.96 -36.29
CA ASP A 129 17.37 10.27 -35.99
C ASP A 129 18.02 10.31 -34.60
N GLU A 130 19.34 10.10 -34.56
CA GLU A 130 20.22 10.44 -33.42
C GLU A 130 20.36 11.97 -33.19
N SER A 131 19.39 12.77 -33.63
CA SER A 131 19.46 14.23 -33.52
C SER A 131 18.08 14.89 -33.53
N GLY A 132 17.43 14.94 -32.36
CA GLY A 132 16.28 15.79 -32.04
C GLY A 132 16.38 16.32 -30.60
N PRO A 133 15.88 17.52 -30.29
CA PRO A 133 16.41 18.35 -29.20
C PRO A 133 16.07 17.81 -27.82
N SER A 134 17.10 17.69 -26.98
CA SER A 134 17.05 17.41 -25.54
C SER A 134 16.51 18.62 -24.75
N ASP A 135 15.35 19.14 -25.13
CA ASP A 135 14.70 20.25 -24.42
C ASP A 135 13.64 19.70 -23.45
N GLY A 136 14.13 19.15 -22.34
CA GLY A 136 13.33 18.64 -21.22
C GLY A 136 14.00 17.43 -20.57
N ASP A 137 14.19 17.47 -19.26
CA ASP A 137 14.74 16.38 -18.44
C ASP A 137 14.21 15.02 -18.93
N GLY A 138 15.11 14.13 -19.38
CA GLY A 138 14.82 12.96 -20.25
C GLY A 138 13.96 11.84 -19.67
N PHE A 139 12.85 12.17 -19.04
CA PHE A 139 11.89 11.23 -18.44
C PHE A 139 10.64 11.13 -19.30
N ARG A 140 10.24 9.88 -19.58
CA ARG A 140 8.99 9.55 -20.26
C ARG A 140 7.80 10.13 -19.49
N PRO A 141 6.85 10.85 -20.15
CA PRO A 141 5.66 11.38 -19.49
C PRO A 141 4.86 10.28 -18.79
N PHE A 142 4.23 10.63 -17.67
CA PHE A 142 3.45 9.69 -16.89
C PHE A 142 2.33 10.37 -16.11
N HIS A 143 1.29 9.58 -15.79
CA HIS A 143 0.25 9.96 -14.84
C HIS A 143 0.30 9.08 -13.60
N TYR A 144 -0.06 9.65 -12.45
CA TYR A 144 -0.29 8.84 -11.26
C TYR A 144 -1.70 8.24 -11.26
N VAL A 145 -1.79 6.98 -10.85
CA VAL A 145 -3.06 6.26 -10.74
C VAL A 145 -3.16 5.63 -9.37
N VAL A 146 -4.32 5.79 -8.72
CA VAL A 146 -4.68 5.01 -7.53
C VAL A 146 -5.68 3.94 -7.93
N CYS A 147 -5.38 2.68 -7.63
CA CYS A 147 -6.24 1.57 -8.00
C CYS A 147 -6.50 0.57 -6.88
N ASN A 148 -7.64 -0.09 -6.97
CA ASN A 148 -8.00 -1.22 -6.13
C ASN A 148 -7.95 -2.50 -6.97
N PRO A 149 -6.91 -3.34 -6.86
CA PRO A 149 -6.74 -4.52 -7.71
C PRO A 149 -7.79 -5.61 -7.45
N ALA A 150 -8.47 -5.60 -6.30
CA ALA A 150 -9.55 -6.54 -6.00
C ALA A 150 -10.83 -6.22 -6.76
N THR A 151 -11.12 -4.92 -6.91
CA THR A 151 -12.31 -4.44 -7.63
C THR A 151 -12.03 -4.05 -9.07
N LYS A 152 -10.75 -3.97 -9.46
CA LYS A 152 -10.27 -3.51 -10.78
C LYS A 152 -10.73 -2.09 -11.12
N LYS A 153 -11.07 -1.29 -10.11
CA LYS A 153 -11.40 0.13 -10.23
C LYS A 153 -10.17 0.98 -9.98
N TRP A 154 -10.09 2.11 -10.67
CA TRP A 154 -8.97 3.03 -10.57
C TRP A 154 -9.43 4.48 -10.76
N VAL A 155 -8.58 5.41 -10.32
CA VAL A 155 -8.73 6.85 -10.48
C VAL A 155 -7.39 7.38 -10.99
N MET A 156 -7.41 8.05 -12.13
CA MET A 156 -6.27 8.83 -12.62
C MET A 156 -6.26 10.17 -11.92
N LEU A 157 -5.09 10.54 -11.41
CA LEU A 157 -4.88 11.79 -10.71
C LEU A 157 -4.68 12.90 -11.75
N PRO A 158 -5.24 14.10 -11.54
CA PRO A 158 -4.95 15.24 -12.40
C PRO A 158 -3.46 15.57 -12.28
N ASP A 159 -2.89 16.15 -13.33
CA ASP A 159 -1.51 16.63 -13.25
C ASP A 159 -1.43 17.76 -12.22
N GLY A 160 -0.46 17.66 -11.31
CA GLY A 160 -0.16 18.77 -10.43
C GLY A 160 0.53 19.87 -11.25
N SER A 161 0.25 21.14 -10.97
CA SER A 161 0.93 22.28 -11.63
C SER A 161 2.45 22.30 -11.45
N TRP A 162 2.99 21.42 -10.60
CA TRP A 162 4.42 21.24 -10.32
C TRP A 162 4.98 19.91 -10.82
N ALA A 163 4.19 19.14 -11.59
CA ALA A 163 4.61 17.92 -12.24
C ALA A 163 5.44 18.25 -13.49
N SER A 164 6.62 18.84 -13.30
CA SER A 164 7.72 18.55 -14.22
C SER A 164 7.89 17.03 -14.21
N GLY A 165 8.15 16.40 -15.35
CA GLY A 165 8.21 14.93 -15.54
C GLY A 165 9.25 14.18 -14.68
N GLU A 166 9.75 14.79 -13.62
CA GLU A 166 10.69 14.23 -12.67
C GLU A 166 10.00 13.23 -11.72
N ALA A 167 10.64 12.08 -11.55
CA ALA A 167 10.17 11.00 -10.70
C ALA A 167 10.26 11.35 -9.20
N ARG A 168 9.26 12.02 -8.64
CA ARG A 168 9.24 12.39 -7.21
C ARG A 168 8.82 11.26 -6.26
N THR A 169 9.34 11.30 -5.04
CA THR A 169 8.89 10.42 -3.94
C THR A 169 7.42 10.71 -3.67
N THR A 170 6.56 9.70 -3.89
CA THR A 170 5.11 9.85 -3.82
C THR A 170 4.51 8.70 -3.04
N ARG A 171 3.61 8.99 -2.09
CA ARG A 171 3.09 8.04 -1.10
C ARG A 171 1.58 8.09 -0.98
N LEU A 172 1.00 6.96 -0.59
CA LEU A 172 -0.44 6.78 -0.48
C LEU A 172 -0.88 6.74 0.99
N ALA A 173 -1.93 7.50 1.30
CA ALA A 173 -2.56 7.51 2.60
C ALA A 173 -4.04 7.18 2.49
N PHE A 174 -4.45 6.06 3.09
CA PHE A 174 -5.82 5.61 3.06
C PHE A 174 -6.13 4.80 4.31
N ASP A 175 -7.16 5.20 5.06
CA ASP A 175 -7.72 4.39 6.14
C ASP A 175 -9.23 4.20 5.92
N PRO A 176 -9.65 3.05 5.34
CA PRO A 176 -11.06 2.77 5.10
C PRO A 176 -11.89 2.66 6.38
N ALA A 177 -11.27 2.48 7.56
CA ALA A 177 -11.98 2.47 8.84
C ALA A 177 -12.41 3.88 9.27
N VAL A 178 -11.73 4.91 8.76
CA VAL A 178 -11.97 6.32 9.12
C VAL A 178 -12.75 7.03 8.01
N SER A 179 -12.37 6.83 6.75
CA SER A 179 -12.99 7.51 5.60
C SER A 179 -12.86 6.69 4.32
N SER A 180 -13.80 6.86 3.39
CA SER A 180 -13.67 6.33 2.04
C SER A 180 -12.72 7.15 1.16
N GLN A 181 -12.17 8.25 1.68
CA GLN A 181 -11.26 9.14 0.97
C GLN A 181 -9.82 8.71 1.18
N PHE A 182 -9.07 8.64 0.08
CA PHE A 182 -7.62 8.53 0.09
C PHE A 182 -6.97 9.88 -0.23
N HIS A 183 -5.70 9.99 0.16
CA HIS A 183 -4.82 11.11 -0.17
C HIS A 183 -3.53 10.58 -0.78
N VAL A 184 -2.91 11.40 -1.63
CA VAL A 184 -1.59 11.11 -2.21
C VAL A 184 -0.66 12.26 -1.88
N VAL A 185 0.47 11.96 -1.27
CA VAL A 185 1.47 12.95 -0.85
C VAL A 185 2.69 12.82 -1.77
N GLN A 186 2.97 13.87 -2.53
CA GLN A 186 4.17 14.02 -3.33
C GLN A 186 5.14 14.93 -2.59
N TYR A 187 6.36 14.49 -2.40
CA TYR A 187 7.41 15.30 -1.77
C TYR A 187 8.12 16.14 -2.83
N VAL A 188 8.22 17.44 -2.56
CA VAL A 188 8.95 18.41 -3.38
C VAL A 188 10.31 18.65 -2.71
N VAL A 189 11.37 18.57 -3.50
CA VAL A 189 12.74 18.73 -3.03
C VAL A 189 13.45 19.82 -3.82
N ASP A 190 14.49 20.40 -3.24
CA ASP A 190 15.44 21.27 -3.92
C ASP A 190 16.58 20.49 -4.59
N GLU A 191 17.55 21.22 -5.16
CA GLU A 191 18.75 20.65 -5.80
C GLU A 191 19.64 19.85 -4.84
N ALA A 192 19.55 20.11 -3.53
CA ALA A 192 20.26 19.38 -2.48
C ALA A 192 19.49 18.14 -2.00
N TRP A 193 18.33 17.83 -2.61
CA TRP A 193 17.40 16.76 -2.21
C TRP A 193 16.75 16.97 -0.84
N CYS A 194 16.78 18.20 -0.32
CA CYS A 194 16.08 18.58 0.90
C CYS A 194 14.61 18.84 0.61
N VAL A 195 13.73 18.38 1.50
CA VAL A 195 12.28 18.54 1.33
C VAL A 195 11.88 19.99 1.59
N THR A 196 11.49 20.67 0.52
CA THR A 196 10.99 22.05 0.54
C THR A 196 9.48 22.14 0.68
N GLY A 197 8.76 21.06 0.42
CA GLY A 197 7.32 21.01 0.62
C GLY A 197 6.67 19.70 0.22
N VAL A 198 5.34 19.68 0.29
CA VAL A 198 4.52 18.56 -0.18
C VAL A 198 3.36 19.05 -1.03
N GLY A 199 3.12 18.34 -2.14
CA GLY A 199 1.86 18.37 -2.85
C GLY A 199 0.95 17.28 -2.29
N ILE A 200 -0.27 17.63 -1.87
CA ILE A 200 -1.25 16.68 -1.34
C ILE A 200 -2.49 16.69 -2.22
N TYR A 201 -2.77 15.54 -2.85
CA TYR A 201 -4.04 15.28 -3.52
C TYR A 201 -5.05 14.73 -2.52
N SER A 202 -6.29 15.23 -2.58
CA SER A 202 -7.42 14.64 -1.88
C SER A 202 -8.45 14.09 -2.86
N SER A 203 -8.81 12.81 -2.71
CA SER A 203 -9.91 12.21 -3.48
C SER A 203 -11.27 12.84 -3.19
N LYS A 204 -11.41 13.60 -2.09
CA LYS A 204 -12.64 14.35 -1.76
C LYS A 204 -12.85 15.53 -2.70
N THR A 205 -11.78 16.29 -2.95
CA THR A 205 -11.81 17.52 -3.75
C THR A 205 -11.37 17.29 -5.19
N ALA A 206 -10.80 16.11 -5.47
CA ALA A 206 -10.17 15.76 -6.73
C ALA A 206 -9.10 16.78 -7.18
N ALA A 207 -8.42 17.41 -6.22
CA ALA A 207 -7.47 18.49 -6.46
C ALA A 207 -6.21 18.33 -5.60
N TRP A 208 -5.11 18.87 -6.13
CA TRP A 208 -3.84 19.03 -5.42
C TRP A 208 -3.84 20.32 -4.61
N SER A 209 -3.16 20.27 -3.47
CA SER A 209 -2.82 21.45 -2.67
C SER A 209 -1.33 21.40 -2.32
N PHE A 210 -0.63 22.52 -2.45
CA PHE A 210 0.77 22.62 -2.06
C PHE A 210 0.90 23.21 -0.66
N LYS A 211 1.86 22.68 0.10
CA LYS A 211 2.26 23.16 1.43
C LYS A 211 3.77 23.18 1.51
N GLU A 212 4.31 24.33 1.90
CA GLU A 212 5.73 24.49 2.21
C GLU A 212 6.09 23.65 3.44
N SER A 213 7.30 23.11 3.44
CA SER A 213 7.80 22.23 4.50
C SER A 213 8.05 23.03 5.78
N GLU A 214 7.53 22.54 6.90
CA GLU A 214 7.85 23.08 8.24
C GLU A 214 8.90 22.21 8.98
N TRP A 215 9.53 21.25 8.29
CA TRP A 215 10.55 20.39 8.89
C TRP A 215 11.93 21.06 9.02
N GLY A 216 12.15 22.20 8.35
CA GLY A 216 13.45 22.87 8.23
C GLY A 216 14.29 22.37 7.04
N ASP A 217 15.43 23.01 6.81
CA ASP A 217 16.19 22.95 5.55
C ASP A 217 17.05 21.67 5.38
N ASP A 218 17.04 20.74 6.34
CA ASP A 218 17.96 19.59 6.38
C ASP A 218 17.27 18.22 6.26
N VAL A 219 15.97 18.19 5.92
CA VAL A 219 15.23 16.93 5.83
C VAL A 219 15.37 16.28 4.47
N MET A 220 16.16 15.21 4.43
CA MET A 220 16.29 14.32 3.27
C MET A 220 15.57 12.99 3.51
N LEU A 221 14.80 12.51 2.54
CA LEU A 221 14.04 11.27 2.65
C LEU A 221 14.77 10.07 2.07
N HIS A 222 14.62 8.92 2.71
CA HIS A 222 15.04 7.66 2.11
C HIS A 222 14.00 7.20 1.07
N HIS A 223 14.13 7.66 -0.18
CA HIS A 223 13.15 7.45 -1.26
C HIS A 223 12.81 5.97 -1.54
N GLN A 224 13.72 5.03 -1.27
CA GLN A 224 13.48 3.58 -1.46
C GLN A 224 12.75 2.91 -0.29
N VAL A 225 12.67 3.54 0.89
CA VAL A 225 12.04 2.96 2.09
C VAL A 225 10.54 3.23 2.06
N ARG A 226 9.73 2.34 2.62
CA ARG A 226 8.27 2.45 2.60
C ARG A 226 7.74 3.49 3.58
N SER A 227 6.61 4.08 3.23
CA SER A 227 5.83 4.92 4.12
C SER A 227 4.92 4.09 5.02
N VAL A 228 4.47 4.67 6.13
CA VAL A 228 3.39 4.11 6.96
C VAL A 228 2.36 5.20 7.23
N PHE A 229 1.12 5.00 6.80
CA PHE A 229 0.01 5.85 7.20
C PHE A 229 -0.63 5.30 8.48
N LEU A 230 -0.57 6.08 9.56
CA LEU A 230 -1.05 5.69 10.88
C LEU A 230 -1.53 6.92 11.64
N ASP A 231 -2.66 6.80 12.34
CA ASP A 231 -3.23 7.85 13.21
C ASP A 231 -3.39 9.22 12.52
N GLY A 232 -3.69 9.21 11.21
CA GLY A 232 -3.87 10.42 10.41
C GLY A 232 -2.58 11.04 9.87
N PHE A 233 -1.42 10.45 10.16
CA PHE A 233 -0.11 10.92 9.72
C PHE A 233 0.56 9.94 8.76
N LEU A 234 1.19 10.46 7.73
CA LEU A 234 2.10 9.72 6.89
C LEU A 234 3.50 9.78 7.48
N HIS A 235 4.06 8.62 7.81
CA HIS A 235 5.38 8.46 8.39
C HIS A 235 6.38 8.07 7.30
N MET A 236 7.53 8.75 7.27
CA MET A 236 8.62 8.49 6.33
C MET A 236 9.96 8.45 7.06
N LEU A 237 10.86 7.57 6.60
CA LEU A 237 12.22 7.51 7.10
C LEU A 237 13.09 8.57 6.39
N THR A 238 13.90 9.27 7.18
CA THR A 238 14.91 10.20 6.69
C THR A 238 16.25 9.51 6.49
N VAL A 239 17.17 10.14 5.75
CA VAL A 239 18.54 9.62 5.53
C VAL A 239 19.34 9.59 6.84
N LEU A 240 19.06 10.49 7.78
CA LEU A 240 19.70 10.56 9.10
C LEU A 240 18.95 9.72 10.17
N ASP A 241 18.34 8.62 9.73
CA ASP A 241 17.59 7.64 10.53
C ASP A 241 16.37 8.17 11.31
N GLY A 242 16.08 9.48 11.33
CA GLY A 242 14.86 10.04 11.91
C GLY A 242 13.58 9.68 11.15
N ILE A 243 12.41 9.89 11.78
CA ILE A 243 11.09 9.67 11.17
C ILE A 243 10.38 11.01 11.03
N THR A 244 9.97 11.37 9.83
CA THR A 244 9.11 12.54 9.56
C THR A 244 7.65 12.14 9.50
N LEU A 245 6.78 13.03 9.95
CA LEU A 245 5.33 12.88 9.97
C LEU A 245 4.67 14.11 9.38
N VAL A 246 3.72 13.90 8.48
CA VAL A 246 2.86 14.95 7.90
C VAL A 246 1.41 14.50 7.90
N ASP A 247 0.49 15.39 8.27
CA ASP A 247 -0.95 15.14 8.15
C ASP A 247 -1.46 15.38 6.72
N MET A 248 -2.67 14.89 6.43
CA MET A 248 -3.23 14.93 5.07
C MET A 248 -3.78 16.30 4.66
N ASP A 249 -3.76 17.28 5.56
CA ASP A 249 -4.03 18.68 5.25
C ASP A 249 -2.72 19.50 5.07
N GLY A 250 -1.56 18.88 5.34
CA GLY A 250 -0.25 19.51 5.44
C GLY A 250 -0.20 20.66 6.45
N LYS A 251 -0.93 20.53 7.57
CA LYS A 251 -0.99 21.53 8.65
C LYS A 251 -0.09 21.21 9.82
N THR A 252 0.16 19.92 10.05
CA THR A 252 0.94 19.44 11.18
C THR A 252 2.11 18.63 10.66
N TRP A 253 3.29 19.05 11.08
CA TRP A 253 4.57 18.47 10.71
C TRP A 253 5.32 18.09 11.96
N ARG A 254 5.91 16.89 12.01
CA ARG A 254 6.71 16.44 13.16
C ARG A 254 7.92 15.66 12.70
N THR A 255 8.95 15.67 13.53
CA THR A 255 10.12 14.81 13.39
C THR A 255 10.32 14.05 14.69
N ILE A 256 10.49 12.74 14.59
CA ILE A 256 10.88 11.88 15.70
C ILE A 256 12.36 11.53 15.47
N PRO A 257 13.28 12.07 16.29
CA PRO A 257 14.69 11.71 16.18
C PRO A 257 14.89 10.26 16.63
N VAL A 258 15.87 9.60 16.02
CA VAL A 258 16.40 8.35 16.59
C VAL A 258 17.22 8.72 17.82
N PRO A 259 16.96 8.11 18.98
CA PRO A 259 17.83 8.31 20.14
C PRO A 259 19.22 7.81 19.77
N THR A 260 20.18 8.71 19.80
CA THR A 260 21.59 8.37 19.68
C THR A 260 22.07 7.86 21.04
N ASP A 261 22.79 6.74 21.05
CA ASP A 261 23.22 6.03 22.27
C ASP A 261 24.40 6.72 23.00
N ASN A 262 24.50 8.05 22.89
CA ASN A 262 25.65 8.83 23.34
C ASN A 262 25.29 9.70 24.56
N GLY A 263 25.25 9.11 25.77
CA GLY A 263 25.38 9.88 27.02
C GLY A 263 24.78 9.24 28.28
N PRO A 264 25.44 9.33 29.46
CA PRO A 264 25.30 8.37 30.56
C PRO A 264 24.11 8.64 31.50
N HIS A 265 23.54 7.55 32.02
CA HIS A 265 22.73 7.45 33.24
C HIS A 265 22.06 8.73 33.78
N GLU A 266 20.84 9.03 33.35
CA GLU A 266 19.83 9.63 34.23
C GLU A 266 18.47 8.96 34.03
N LEU A 267 18.20 7.98 34.89
CA LEU A 267 16.88 7.40 35.12
C LEU A 267 16.00 8.40 35.87
N ASN A 268 15.00 8.98 35.20
CA ASN A 268 13.59 8.99 35.64
C ASN A 268 12.74 10.02 34.88
N THR A 269 11.45 9.69 34.67
CA THR A 269 10.40 10.34 33.83
C THR A 269 10.46 10.11 32.31
N ALA A 270 11.57 9.63 31.76
CA ALA A 270 11.64 9.22 30.35
C ALA A 270 10.83 7.94 30.04
N ASN A 271 10.52 7.10 31.03
CA ASN A 271 9.94 5.77 30.83
C ASN A 271 8.55 5.77 30.18
N ASP A 272 7.67 6.75 30.42
CA ASP A 272 6.35 6.77 29.77
C ASP A 272 6.42 7.22 28.31
N LYS A 273 7.35 8.13 27.98
CA LYS A 273 7.71 8.45 26.59
C LYS A 273 8.49 7.32 25.94
N PHE A 274 9.27 6.56 26.71
CA PHE A 274 9.97 5.36 26.26
C PHE A 274 8.98 4.25 25.94
N PHE A 275 7.91 4.05 26.71
CA PHE A 275 6.89 3.04 26.40
C PHE A 275 6.03 3.43 25.20
N LEU A 276 5.73 4.71 24.98
CA LEU A 276 4.98 5.15 23.80
C LEU A 276 5.84 5.12 22.52
N ALA A 277 7.08 5.62 22.59
CA ALA A 277 8.03 5.57 21.48
C ALA A 277 8.55 4.15 21.22
N ALA A 278 8.75 3.33 22.25
CA ALA A 278 9.08 1.90 22.10
C ALA A 278 7.87 1.08 21.65
N SER A 279 6.63 1.43 21.98
CA SER A 279 5.44 0.76 21.43
C SER A 279 5.27 1.04 19.92
N ILE A 280 5.56 2.27 19.50
CA ILE A 280 5.60 2.63 18.06
C ILE A 280 6.82 1.99 17.40
N LYS A 281 8.02 2.04 17.99
CA LYS A 281 9.21 1.34 17.49
C LYS A 281 9.03 -0.17 17.44
N LEU A 282 8.38 -0.81 18.41
CA LEU A 282 8.20 -2.26 18.42
C LEU A 282 7.13 -2.64 17.40
N ARG A 283 6.07 -1.85 17.18
CA ARG A 283 5.08 -2.18 16.14
C ARG A 283 5.59 -1.88 14.74
N VAL A 284 6.20 -0.73 14.54
CA VAL A 284 6.72 -0.27 13.24
C VAL A 284 8.00 -1.03 12.91
N ALA A 285 8.99 -1.11 13.81
CA ALA A 285 10.21 -1.89 13.59
C ALA A 285 9.99 -3.41 13.64
N CYS A 286 9.04 -3.99 14.40
CA CYS A 286 8.74 -5.42 14.21
C CYS A 286 7.99 -5.68 12.90
N VAL A 287 7.15 -4.76 12.43
CA VAL A 287 6.59 -4.87 11.07
C VAL A 287 7.75 -4.79 10.07
N PHE A 288 8.64 -3.80 10.14
CA PHE A 288 9.81 -3.66 9.26
C PHE A 288 10.82 -4.83 9.33
N LEU A 289 11.13 -5.34 10.53
CA LEU A 289 12.03 -6.49 10.74
C LEU A 289 11.38 -7.82 10.34
N MET A 290 10.09 -8.03 10.63
CA MET A 290 9.37 -9.19 10.10
C MET A 290 9.29 -9.13 8.58
N LEU A 291 9.15 -7.94 7.99
CA LEU A 291 9.10 -7.75 6.55
C LEU A 291 10.44 -8.02 5.85
N MET A 292 11.56 -7.71 6.51
CA MET A 292 12.90 -8.07 6.05
C MET A 292 13.19 -9.57 6.24
N MET A 293 12.66 -10.21 7.29
CA MET A 293 12.87 -11.63 7.57
C MET A 293 11.90 -12.58 6.84
N LEU A 294 10.75 -12.11 6.35
CA LEU A 294 9.76 -12.90 5.61
C LEU A 294 9.99 -12.96 4.10
N ILE A 295 11.08 -12.39 3.59
CA ILE A 295 11.45 -12.45 2.17
C ILE A 295 11.69 -13.91 1.79
N PRO A 296 10.85 -14.53 0.92
CA PRO A 296 11.11 -15.86 0.41
C PRO A 296 12.46 -15.87 -0.31
N SER A 297 13.22 -16.96 -0.20
CA SER A 297 14.52 -17.10 -0.88
C SER A 297 14.43 -16.87 -2.40
N SER A 298 13.26 -17.08 -3.01
CA SER A 298 12.97 -16.79 -4.42
C SER A 298 12.93 -15.29 -4.78
N CYS A 299 12.85 -14.37 -3.81
CA CYS A 299 12.87 -12.93 -4.04
C CYS A 299 14.29 -12.34 -4.04
N ARG A 300 15.35 -13.14 -3.82
CA ARG A 300 16.73 -12.64 -3.76
C ARG A 300 17.34 -12.25 -5.11
N SER A 301 16.73 -12.64 -6.24
CA SER A 301 17.22 -12.30 -7.58
C SER A 301 16.46 -11.14 -8.25
N GLY A 302 15.46 -10.54 -7.58
CA GLY A 302 14.65 -9.45 -8.12
C GLY A 302 14.69 -8.21 -7.24
N SER A 303 14.62 -7.01 -7.83
CA SER A 303 14.47 -5.76 -7.09
C SER A 303 13.09 -5.71 -6.43
N LEU A 304 13.03 -6.02 -5.13
CA LEU A 304 11.80 -6.07 -4.36
C LEU A 304 11.26 -4.65 -4.11
N LYS A 305 10.50 -4.09 -5.04
CA LYS A 305 10.06 -2.69 -4.94
C LYS A 305 8.90 -2.44 -3.96
N THR A 306 7.93 -3.35 -3.79
CA THR A 306 6.69 -3.00 -3.04
C THR A 306 6.16 -4.08 -2.08
N MET A 307 5.50 -3.60 -1.02
CA MET A 307 5.06 -4.18 0.25
C MET A 307 3.60 -3.92 0.49
N VAL A 308 2.69 -4.85 0.16
CA VAL A 308 1.25 -4.56 0.21
C VAL A 308 0.55 -5.36 1.28
N LEU A 309 0.54 -4.86 2.52
CA LEU A 309 -0.40 -5.34 3.53
C LEU A 309 -1.82 -4.82 3.20
N MET A 310 -2.61 -5.59 2.42
CA MET A 310 -4.04 -5.27 2.31
C MET A 310 -4.79 -5.91 3.48
N ASN A 311 -5.12 -5.09 4.47
CA ASN A 311 -6.18 -5.42 5.41
C ASN A 311 -7.52 -5.16 4.73
N GLY A 312 -8.09 -6.20 4.11
CA GLY A 312 -9.43 -6.12 3.54
C GLY A 312 -10.47 -5.74 4.60
N HIS A 313 -11.41 -4.87 4.23
CA HIS A 313 -12.67 -4.61 4.93
C HIS A 313 -13.80 -5.38 4.24
#